data_AF-A0A7W8Z790-F1
#
_entry.id   AF-A0A7W8Z790-F1
#
_cell.length_a   1.000
_cell.length_b   1.000
_cell.length_c   1.000
_cell.angle_alpha   90.00
_cell.angle_beta   90.00
_cell.angle_gamma   90.00
#
_symmetry.space_group_name_H-M   'P 1'
#
loop_
_entity.id
_entity.type
_entity.pdbx_description
1 polymer ?
#
loop_
_entity_poly.entity_id
_entity_poly.type
_entity_poly.pdbx_seq_one_letter_code
_entity_poly.pdbx_strand_id
1 'polypeptide(L)'
;MGQEKYVTSAAIESIIKEIDQDVVPAVREWRGLVDTTTVGFPGWGALGELIIGLRYRQVQDDVRGKLAEAVTVLETWTRQLDTARANWRAAEDASTAVYV
;
A
#
# COMPACT_ATOMS: atom_id res chain seq x y z
N MET A 1 -27.05 -12.18 -15.14
CA MET A 1 -26.56 -11.18 -16.09
C MET A 1 -25.42 -10.44 -15.41
N GLY A 2 -24.18 -10.78 -15.72
CA GLY A 2 -23.01 -10.10 -15.17
C GLY A 2 -22.80 -8.81 -15.94
N GLN A 3 -22.80 -7.69 -15.24
CA GLN A 3 -22.46 -6.39 -15.83
C GLN A 3 -21.02 -6.49 -16.36
N GLU A 4 -20.81 -6.29 -17.66
CA GLU A 4 -19.46 -6.18 -18.22
C GLU A 4 -18.78 -4.99 -17.51
N LYS A 5 -17.77 -5.29 -16.67
CA LYS A 5 -16.94 -4.26 -16.05
C LYS A 5 -15.99 -3.75 -17.12
N TYR A 6 -16.35 -2.65 -17.77
CA TYR A 6 -15.43 -1.94 -18.65
C TYR A 6 -14.36 -1.27 -17.80
N VAL A 7 -13.11 -1.69 -18.00
CA VAL A 7 -11.94 -1.00 -17.45
C VAL A 7 -11.60 0.10 -18.45
N THR A 8 -11.56 1.35 -17.98
CA THR A 8 -11.14 2.51 -18.78
C THR A 8 -9.82 3.07 -18.27
N SER A 9 -9.10 3.79 -19.12
CA SER A 9 -7.89 4.51 -18.71
C SER A 9 -8.18 5.47 -17.53
N ALA A 10 -9.32 6.16 -17.56
CA ALA A 10 -9.77 7.05 -16.49
C ALA A 10 -10.04 6.31 -15.16
N ALA A 11 -10.63 5.12 -15.21
CA ALA A 11 -10.86 4.32 -14.00
C ALA A 11 -9.53 3.86 -13.37
N ILE A 12 -8.56 3.45 -14.19
CA ILE A 12 -7.23 3.07 -13.72
C ILE A 12 -6.52 4.28 -13.09
N GLU A 13 -6.62 5.46 -13.71
CA GLU A 13 -6.06 6.70 -13.16
C GLU A 13 -6.63 7.06 -11.78
N SER A 14 -7.95 6.89 -11.61
CA SER A 14 -8.60 7.12 -10.33
C SER A 14 -8.07 6.18 -9.24
N ILE A 15 -7.86 4.90 -9.56
CA ILE A 15 -7.32 3.91 -8.62
C ILE A 15 -5.88 4.25 -8.25
N ILE A 16 -5.04 4.60 -9.23
CA ILE A 16 -3.66 5.05 -8.97
C ILE A 16 -3.66 6.22 -7.99
N LYS A 17 -4.53 7.20 -8.24
CA LYS A 17 -4.65 8.38 -7.39
C LYS A 17 -5.05 8.02 -5.95
N GLU A 18 -6.03 7.14 -5.76
CA GLU A 18 -6.45 6.68 -4.43
C GLU A 18 -5.32 5.94 -3.71
N ILE A 19 -4.58 5.08 -4.42
CA ILE A 19 -3.41 4.38 -3.85
C ILE A 19 -2.35 5.39 -3.39
N ASP A 20 -1.99 6.36 -4.24
CA ASP A 20 -0.90 7.29 -3.97
C ASP A 20 -1.27 8.37 -2.94
N GLN A 21 -2.52 8.82 -2.91
CA GLN A 21 -2.97 9.93 -2.07
C GLN A 21 -3.52 9.48 -0.72
N ASP A 22 -4.11 8.30 -0.64
CA ASP A 22 -4.81 7.85 0.57
C ASP A 22 -4.11 6.63 1.17
N VAL A 23 -3.96 5.55 0.40
CA VAL A 23 -3.52 4.26 0.94
C VAL A 23 -2.05 4.26 1.34
N VAL A 24 -1.15 4.67 0.44
CA VAL A 24 0.30 4.69 0.72
C VAL A 24 0.61 5.62 1.90
N PRO A 25 0.07 6.86 1.97
CA PRO A 25 0.25 7.71 3.15
C PRO A 25 -0.25 7.09 4.44
N ALA A 26 -1.44 6.47 4.44
CA ALA A 26 -1.99 5.81 5.63
C ALA A 26 -1.09 4.66 6.12
N VAL A 27 -0.59 3.81 5.21
CA VAL A 27 0.31 2.71 5.57
C VAL A 27 1.65 3.23 6.12
N ARG A 28 2.18 4.33 5.56
CA ARG A 28 3.39 4.99 6.06
C ARG A 28 3.17 5.57 7.46
N GLU A 29 2.01 6.16 7.72
CA GLU A 29 1.63 6.66 9.03
C GLU A 29 1.55 5.51 10.05
N TRP A 30 0.86 4.42 9.73
CA TRP A 30 0.77 3.25 10.60
C TRP A 30 2.13 2.67 10.95
N ARG A 31 3.06 2.67 9.98
CA ARG A 31 4.44 2.24 10.24
C ARG A 31 5.13 3.14 11.27
N GLY A 32 4.92 4.45 11.18
CA GLY A 32 5.43 5.41 12.17
C GLY A 32 4.80 5.22 13.55
N LEU A 33 3.53 4.86 13.62
CA LEU A 33 2.85 4.58 14.89
C LEU A 33 3.46 3.38 15.63
N VAL A 34 4.02 2.39 14.93
CA VAL A 34 4.72 1.26 15.57
C VAL A 34 5.83 1.78 16.48
N ASP A 35 6.58 2.80 16.05
CA ASP A 35 7.70 3.32 16.83
C ASP A 35 7.24 4.01 18.13
N THR A 36 6.02 4.56 18.14
CA THR A 36 5.40 5.15 19.34
C THR A 36 4.97 4.12 20.38
N THR A 37 4.88 2.85 19.99
CA THR A 37 4.51 1.75 20.91
C THR A 37 5.72 1.20 21.68
N THR A 38 6.90 1.79 21.52
CA THR A 38 8.14 1.32 22.17
C THR A 38 8.05 1.46 23.69
N VAL A 39 8.22 0.35 24.40
CA VAL A 39 8.30 0.32 25.86
C VAL A 39 9.74 0.02 26.26
N GLY A 40 10.46 1.03 26.75
CA GLY A 40 11.83 0.90 27.27
C GLY A 40 11.88 0.43 28.73
N PHE A 41 13.06 0.04 29.21
CA PHE A 41 13.28 -0.23 30.64
C PHE A 41 13.07 1.06 31.48
N PRO A 42 12.35 1.03 32.62
CA PRO A 42 11.86 -0.13 33.37
C PRO A 42 10.40 -0.52 33.09
N GLY A 43 9.82 -0.15 31.94
CA GLY A 43 8.39 -0.33 31.64
C GLY A 43 7.86 -1.76 31.80
N TRP A 44 8.72 -2.77 31.66
CA TRP A 44 8.39 -4.18 31.91
C TRP A 44 8.94 -4.73 33.25
N GLY A 45 9.82 -3.99 33.93
CA GLY A 45 10.68 -4.52 35.01
C GLY A 45 11.65 -5.60 34.51
N ALA A 46 12.64 -6.00 35.33
CA ALA A 46 13.66 -6.97 34.89
C ALA A 46 13.07 -8.36 34.54
N LEU A 47 12.05 -8.82 35.27
CA LEU A 47 11.38 -10.09 34.99
C LEU A 47 10.44 -10.00 33.78
N GLY A 48 9.65 -8.93 33.65
CA GLY A 48 8.78 -8.76 32.48
C GLY A 48 9.57 -8.49 31.21
N GLU A 49 10.77 -7.92 31.31
CA GLU A 49 11.68 -7.75 30.18
C GLU A 49 12.12 -9.10 29.59
N LEU A 50 12.46 -10.06 30.45
CA LEU A 50 12.84 -11.42 30.05
C LEU A 50 11.67 -12.22 29.46
N ILE A 51 10.46 -12.01 29.97
CA ILE A 51 9.27 -12.80 29.58
C ILE A 51 8.55 -12.19 28.38
N ILE A 52 8.41 -10.87 28.33
CA ILE A 52 7.52 -10.15 27.41
C ILE A 52 8.31 -9.20 26.51
N GLY A 53 9.26 -8.44 27.07
CA GLY A 53 9.97 -7.37 26.36
C GLY A 53 10.65 -7.83 25.06
N LEU A 54 11.31 -8.99 25.09
CA LEU A 54 11.92 -9.59 23.89
C LEU A 54 10.91 -9.91 22.80
N ARG A 55 9.81 -10.58 23.14
CA ARG A 55 8.77 -10.95 22.17
C ARG A 55 8.05 -9.72 21.64
N TYR A 56 7.80 -8.74 22.50
CA TYR A 56 7.18 -7.48 22.13
C TYR A 56 7.98 -6.75 21.03
N ARG A 57 9.30 -6.60 21.23
CA ARG A 57 10.18 -5.97 20.22
C ARG A 57 10.21 -6.75 18.90
N GLN A 58 10.27 -8.08 18.96
CA GLN A 58 10.18 -8.90 17.74
C GLN A 58 8.88 -8.64 16.97
N VAL A 59 7.74 -8.55 17.67
CA VAL A 59 6.45 -8.25 17.04
C VAL A 59 6.45 -6.84 16.43
N GLN A 60 7.04 -5.85 17.11
CA GLN A 60 7.18 -4.50 16.55
C GLN A 60 8.02 -4.52 15.26
N ASP A 61 9.14 -5.24 15.26
CA ASP A 61 10.01 -5.37 14.10
C ASP A 61 9.30 -6.09 12.94
N ASP A 62 8.57 -7.17 13.22
CA ASP A 62 7.77 -7.90 12.24
C ASP A 62 6.70 -7.01 11.60
N VAL A 63 5.94 -6.26 12.42
CA VAL A 63 4.90 -5.34 11.93
C VAL A 63 5.53 -4.22 11.11
N ARG A 64 6.65 -3.65 11.55
CA ARG A 64 7.39 -2.62 10.80
C ARG A 64 7.83 -3.14 9.44
N GLY A 65 8.34 -4.37 9.40
CA GLY A 65 8.74 -5.05 8.17
C GLY A 65 7.57 -5.24 7.21
N LYS A 66 6.44 -5.77 7.71
CA LYS A 66 5.24 -6.00 6.89
C LYS A 66 4.63 -4.73 6.32
N LEU A 67 4.62 -3.64 7.08
CA LEU A 67 4.16 -2.35 6.58
C LEU A 67 5.09 -1.77 5.50
N ALA A 68 6.41 -1.98 5.61
CA ALA A 68 7.36 -1.59 4.57
C ALA A 68 7.20 -2.41 3.28
N GLU A 69 6.99 -3.73 3.40
CA GLU A 69 6.65 -4.61 2.27
C GLU A 69 5.36 -4.15 1.59
N ALA A 70 4.32 -3.82 2.36
CA ALA A 70 3.05 -3.34 1.84
C ALA A 70 3.19 -2.05 1.00
N VAL A 71 3.95 -1.06 1.49
CA VAL A 71 4.26 0.16 0.71
C VAL A 71 4.93 -0.19 -0.61
N THR A 72 5.92 -1.09 -0.59
CA THR A 72 6.66 -1.51 -1.78
C THR A 72 5.74 -2.18 -2.82
N VAL A 73 4.80 -3.01 -2.35
CA VAL A 73 3.80 -3.65 -3.22
C VAL A 73 2.87 -2.61 -3.85
N LEU A 74 2.34 -1.67 -3.05
CA LEU A 74 1.45 -0.61 -3.53
C LEU A 74 2.13 0.28 -4.57
N GLU A 75 3.37 0.73 -4.33
CA GLU A 75 4.14 1.52 -5.29
C GLU A 75 4.45 0.73 -6.58
N THR A 76 4.58 -0.59 -6.48
CA THR A 76 4.74 -1.45 -7.66
C THR A 76 3.45 -1.58 -8.44
N TRP A 77 2.31 -1.71 -7.76
CA TRP A 77 0.99 -1.72 -8.40
C TRP A 77 0.70 -0.41 -9.12
N THR A 78 0.98 0.74 -8.50
CA THR A 78 0.83 2.05 -9.18
C THR A 78 1.58 2.09 -10.51
N ARG A 79 2.85 1.66 -10.54
CA ARG A 79 3.65 1.63 -11.79
C ARG A 79 3.09 0.70 -12.86
N GLN A 80 2.64 -0.49 -12.44
CA GLN A 80 2.03 -1.46 -13.36
C GLN A 80 0.68 -0.98 -13.90
N LEU A 81 -0.13 -0.35 -13.04
CA LEU A 81 -1.40 0.26 -13.41
C LEU A 81 -1.18 1.43 -14.37
N ASP A 82 -0.15 2.27 -14.18
CA ASP A 82 0.11 3.38 -15.12
C ASP A 82 0.51 2.87 -16.51
N THR A 83 1.27 1.76 -16.57
CA THR A 83 1.56 1.07 -17.83
C THR A 83 0.26 0.55 -18.48
N ALA A 84 -0.61 -0.10 -17.70
CA ALA A 84 -1.90 -0.58 -18.20
C ALA A 84 -2.79 0.58 -18.66
N ARG A 85 -2.81 1.70 -17.94
CA ARG A 85 -3.55 2.92 -18.27
C ARG A 85 -3.11 3.47 -19.63
N ALA A 86 -1.81 3.57 -19.87
CA ALA A 86 -1.27 4.07 -21.14
C ALA A 86 -1.70 3.19 -22.33
N ASN A 87 -1.66 1.86 -22.16
CA ASN A 87 -2.11 0.92 -23.17
C ASN A 87 -3.61 1.01 -23.44
N TRP A 88 -4.43 1.14 -22.39
CA TRP A 88 -5.87 1.34 -22.52
C TRP A 88 -6.21 2.64 -23.23
N ARG A 89 -5.52 3.73 -22.86
CA ARG A 89 -5.72 5.03 -23.53
C ARG A 89 -5.40 4.96 -25.01
N ALA A 90 -4.31 4.31 -25.39
CA ALA A 90 -3.98 4.12 -26.81
C ALA A 90 -5.04 3.31 -27.57
N ALA A 91 -5.64 2.29 -26.93
CA ALA A 91 -6.73 1.52 -27.51
C ALA A 91 -8.04 2.35 -27.63
N GLU A 92 -8.36 3.13 -26.60
CA GLU A 92 -9.49 4.06 -26.58
C GLU A 92 -9.35 5.11 -27.70
N ASP A 93 -8.17 5.70 -27.86
CA ASP A 93 -7.88 6.68 -28.92
C ASP A 93 -7.97 6.05 -30.32
N ALA A 94 -7.42 4.85 -30.51
CA ALA A 94 -7.45 4.13 -31.79
C ALA A 94 -8.87 3.68 -32.18
N SER A 95 -9.69 3.24 -31.22
CA SER A 95 -11.09 2.87 -31.48
C SER A 95 -11.97 4.09 -31.82
N THR A 96 -11.64 5.26 -31.28
CA THR A 96 -12.32 6.53 -31.58
C THR A 96 -11.98 7.06 -32.98
N ALA A 97 -10.78 6.74 -33.50
CA ALA A 97 -10.29 7.22 -34.80
C ALA A 97 -10.88 6.49 -36.03
N VAL A 98 -11.61 5.37 -35.84
CA VAL A 98 -12.24 4.62 -36.94
C VAL A 98 -13.65 5.16 -37.23
N TYR A 99 -13.74 6.39 -37.70
CA TYR A 99 -14.92 6.93 -38.41
C TYR A 99 -14.47 8.05 -39.38
N VAL A 100 -13.82 7.66 -40.48
CA VAL A 100 -13.76 8.41 -41.75
C VAL A 100 -13.74 7.43 -42.92
#